data_AF-A0ABD3WWW6-F1
#
_entry.id   AF-A0ABD3WWW6-F1
#
_cell.length_a   1.000
_cell.length_b   1.000
_cell.length_c   1.000
_cell.angle_alpha   90.00
_cell.angle_beta   90.00
_cell.angle_gamma   90.00
#
_symmetry.space_group_name_H-M   'P 1'
#
loop_
_entity.id
_entity.type
_entity.pdbx_description
1 polymer ?
#
loop_
_entity_poly.entity_id
_entity_poly.type
_entity_poly.pdbx_seq_one_letter_code
_entity_poly.pdbx_strand_id
1 'polypeptide(L)'
;MKDIDAELENIFPTHLELNETDLIEIEDETVRQAALQYQQTGSLLPIVKMELKCKILQNRLSRGEGEIEIDFTPRKPGQLSPEEIERRNKRKESNRLSARKSRMKKKTSVCKLQKEVAELEARNIRLRKELVILTEEKSRLLTFCSSCSRPQKEFLSCNDTIISESVTSALRAIINMNVVLDYKTSFNSFM
;
A
#
# COMPACT_ATOMS: atom_id res chain seq x y z
N MET A 1 -16.71 -0.91 -26.30
CA MET A 1 -16.00 -1.14 -25.02
C MET A 1 -15.81 0.17 -24.26
N LYS A 2 -16.86 0.99 -24.29
CA LYS A 2 -17.16 2.12 -23.41
C LYS A 2 -18.54 1.71 -22.91
N ASP A 3 -18.71 1.49 -21.61
CA ASP A 3 -20.00 1.28 -20.89
C ASP A 3 -19.74 0.52 -19.58
N ILE A 4 -18.74 0.94 -18.78
CA ILE A 4 -18.53 0.40 -17.42
C ILE A 4 -18.30 1.54 -16.40
N ASP A 5 -17.92 2.75 -16.83
CA ASP A 5 -17.58 3.83 -15.91
C ASP A 5 -18.81 4.58 -15.33
N ALA A 6 -20.04 4.14 -15.61
CA ALA A 6 -21.26 4.84 -15.18
C ALA A 6 -21.89 4.31 -13.87
N GLU A 7 -21.39 3.23 -13.29
CA GLU A 7 -22.03 2.57 -12.12
C GLU A 7 -21.24 2.65 -10.80
N LEU A 8 -20.13 3.40 -10.76
CA LEU A 8 -19.31 3.55 -9.53
C LEU A 8 -19.43 4.91 -8.83
N GLU A 9 -20.41 5.74 -9.18
CA GLU A 9 -20.64 7.03 -8.50
C GLU A 9 -21.58 6.97 -7.29
N ASN A 10 -22.06 5.80 -6.86
CA ASN A 10 -23.15 5.74 -5.87
C ASN A 10 -22.96 4.72 -4.73
N ILE A 11 -21.76 4.67 -4.14
CA ILE A 11 -21.47 3.83 -2.95
C ILE A 11 -21.22 4.67 -1.68
N PHE A 12 -20.93 5.96 -1.82
CA PHE A 12 -20.91 6.89 -0.70
C PHE A 12 -22.09 7.84 -0.83
N PRO A 13 -22.91 8.03 0.22
CA PRO A 13 -23.90 9.10 0.25
C PRO A 13 -23.15 10.43 0.11
N THR A 14 -23.05 10.92 -1.12
CA THR A 14 -22.51 12.25 -1.41
C THR A 14 -23.65 13.21 -1.12
N HIS A 15 -23.44 14.05 -0.10
CA HIS A 15 -24.38 15.03 0.43
C HIS A 15 -25.52 14.44 1.28
N LEU A 16 -25.26 14.35 2.59
CA LEU A 16 -26.30 14.78 3.53
C LEU A 16 -26.49 16.28 3.26
N GLU A 17 -27.43 16.63 2.37
CA GLU A 17 -27.90 18.01 2.24
C GLU A 17 -28.61 18.35 3.56
N LEU A 18 -27.83 18.81 4.55
CA LEU A 18 -28.40 19.63 5.61
C LEU A 18 -28.92 20.88 4.90
N ASN A 19 -30.23 21.11 4.99
CA ASN A 19 -30.87 22.23 4.33
C ASN A 19 -30.16 23.52 4.78
N GLU A 20 -29.97 24.50 3.88
CA GLU A 20 -29.39 25.81 4.21
C GLU A 20 -30.08 26.49 5.41
N THR A 21 -31.31 26.07 5.73
CA THR A 21 -32.07 26.47 6.92
C THR A 21 -31.44 26.06 8.25
N ASP A 22 -30.69 24.97 8.33
CA ASP A 22 -30.15 24.42 9.58
C ASP A 22 -28.88 25.16 10.05
N LEU A 23 -28.16 25.81 9.12
CA LEU A 23 -26.97 26.62 9.41
C LEU A 23 -27.32 28.03 9.91
N ILE A 24 -28.55 28.50 9.65
CA ILE A 24 -29.05 29.82 10.05
C ILE A 24 -29.44 29.83 11.54
N GLU A 25 -29.73 28.67 12.13
CA GLU A 25 -30.10 28.53 13.56
C GLU A 25 -28.90 28.47 14.53
N ILE A 26 -27.66 28.44 14.03
CA ILE A 26 -26.47 28.44 14.89
C ILE A 26 -26.19 29.88 15.37
N GLU A 27 -26.50 30.15 16.64
CA GLU A 27 -26.30 31.47 17.27
C GLU A 27 -24.82 31.90 17.34
N ASP A 28 -23.90 30.95 17.50
CA ASP A 28 -22.46 31.24 17.60
C ASP A 28 -21.82 31.40 16.21
N GLU A 29 -21.49 32.65 15.87
CA GLU A 29 -20.83 33.04 14.62
C GLU A 29 -19.58 32.20 14.32
N THR A 30 -18.80 31.85 15.33
CA THR A 30 -17.55 31.12 15.14
C THR A 30 -17.80 29.66 14.76
N VAL A 31 -18.82 29.05 15.36
CA VAL A 31 -19.27 27.69 15.05
C VAL A 31 -19.86 27.64 13.64
N ARG A 32 -20.66 28.65 13.27
CA ARG A 32 -21.21 28.80 11.91
C ARG A 32 -20.12 28.91 10.86
N GLN A 33 -19.09 29.72 11.10
CA GLN A 33 -17.95 29.84 10.18
C GLN A 33 -17.19 28.53 9.99
N ALA A 34 -17.00 27.73 11.05
CA ALA A 34 -16.35 26.42 10.93
C ALA A 34 -17.19 25.46 10.08
N ALA A 35 -18.52 25.47 10.25
CA ALA A 35 -19.45 24.64 9.45
C ALA A 35 -19.42 25.03 7.97
N LEU A 36 -19.44 26.32 7.65
CA LEU A 36 -19.28 26.81 6.27
C LEU A 36 -17.93 26.40 5.67
N GLN A 37 -16.84 26.48 6.44
CA GLN A 37 -15.51 26.04 5.97
C GLN A 37 -15.48 24.53 5.70
N TYR A 38 -16.14 23.72 6.52
CA TYR A 38 -16.27 22.29 6.26
C TYR A 38 -17.03 22.03 4.96
N GLN A 39 -18.16 22.71 4.76
CA GLN A 39 -18.95 22.58 3.54
C GLN A 39 -18.17 22.99 2.29
N GLN A 40 -17.40 24.07 2.36
CA GLN A 40 -16.58 24.56 1.24
C GLN A 40 -15.37 23.67 0.93
N THR A 41 -14.73 23.10 1.95
CA THR A 41 -13.45 22.39 1.79
C THR A 41 -13.57 20.86 1.83
N GLY A 42 -14.69 20.31 2.31
CA GLY A 42 -14.90 18.88 2.58
C GLY A 42 -14.02 18.33 3.71
N SER A 43 -13.18 19.15 4.34
CA SER A 43 -12.23 18.72 5.37
C SER A 43 -12.84 18.85 6.75
N LEU A 44 -12.97 17.76 7.51
CA LEU A 44 -13.57 17.73 8.85
C LEU A 44 -12.79 18.57 9.90
N LEU A 45 -11.58 19.00 9.57
CA LEU A 45 -10.65 19.66 10.49
C LEU A 45 -11.18 20.96 11.14
N PRO A 46 -11.90 21.88 10.46
CA PRO A 46 -12.46 23.07 11.07
C PRO A 46 -13.46 22.76 12.20
N ILE A 47 -14.29 21.74 12.01
CA ILE A 47 -15.28 21.30 13.01
C ILE A 47 -14.59 20.71 14.24
N VAL A 48 -13.63 19.80 14.03
CA VAL A 48 -12.87 19.17 15.14
C VAL A 48 -12.09 20.21 15.94
N LYS A 49 -11.49 21.19 15.26
CA LYS A 49 -10.81 22.31 15.93
C LYS A 49 -11.78 23.13 16.78
N MET A 50 -12.99 23.38 16.29
CA MET A 50 -14.01 24.11 17.03
C MET A 50 -14.47 23.32 18.27
N GLU A 51 -14.79 22.05 18.11
CA GLU A 51 -15.19 21.16 19.22
C GLU A 51 -14.12 21.15 20.33
N LEU A 52 -12.85 20.97 19.94
CA LEU A 52 -11.73 20.98 20.88
C LEU A 52 -11.61 22.34 21.59
N LYS A 53 -11.80 23.45 20.87
CA LYS A 53 -11.77 24.80 21.44
C LYS A 53 -12.88 24.97 22.49
N CYS A 54 -14.12 24.61 22.17
CA CYS A 54 -15.25 24.68 23.10
C CYS A 54 -15.00 23.82 24.34
N LYS A 55 -14.50 22.60 24.17
CA LYS A 55 -14.18 21.70 25.28
C LYS A 55 -13.11 22.26 26.21
N ILE A 56 -12.07 22.89 25.65
CA ILE A 56 -11.02 23.54 26.44
C ILE A 56 -11.60 24.72 27.22
N LEU A 57 -12.40 25.58 26.57
CA LEU A 57 -13.02 26.74 27.21
C LEU A 57 -13.98 26.33 28.33
N GLN A 58 -14.81 25.30 28.10
CA GLN A 58 -15.72 24.76 29.10
C GLN A 58 -14.96 24.23 30.34
N ASN A 59 -13.87 23.49 30.11
CA ASN A 59 -13.02 23.00 31.19
C ASN A 59 -12.41 24.16 32.00
N ARG A 60 -11.96 25.23 31.33
CA ARG A 60 -11.41 26.42 32.02
C ARG A 60 -12.46 27.16 32.82
N LEU A 61 -13.64 27.37 32.25
CA LEU A 61 -14.77 28.02 32.94
C LEU A 61 -15.19 27.23 34.18
N SER A 62 -15.24 25.90 34.11
CA SER A 62 -15.53 25.04 35.27
C SER A 62 -14.48 25.14 36.40
N ARG A 63 -13.27 25.59 36.08
CA ARG A 63 -12.17 25.84 37.03
C ARG A 63 -12.07 27.31 37.46
N GLY A 64 -12.90 28.19 36.91
CA GLY A 64 -12.86 29.64 37.17
C GLY A 64 -11.71 30.38 36.46
N GLU A 65 -11.06 29.76 35.47
CA GLU A 65 -9.84 30.29 34.80
C GLU A 65 -10.12 31.30 33.66
N GLY A 66 -11.35 31.80 33.55
CA GLY A 66 -11.75 32.82 32.57
C GLY A 66 -11.49 32.46 31.09
N GLU A 67 -11.63 33.46 30.22
CA GLU A 67 -11.30 33.36 28.80
C GLU A 67 -9.77 33.27 28.58
N ILE A 68 -9.35 32.60 27.51
CA ILE A 68 -7.92 32.46 27.17
C ILE A 68 -7.41 33.76 26.57
N GLU A 69 -6.62 34.51 27.34
CA GLU A 69 -5.82 35.60 26.79
C GLU A 69 -4.62 35.03 26.02
N ILE A 70 -4.62 35.23 24.70
CA ILE A 70 -3.52 34.81 23.84
C ILE A 70 -2.49 35.94 23.81
N ASP A 71 -1.36 35.71 24.47
CA ASP A 71 -0.19 36.58 24.33
C ASP A 71 0.48 36.31 22.97
N PHE A 72 0.31 37.26 22.05
CA PHE A 72 0.93 37.23 20.72
C PHE A 72 2.39 37.70 20.73
N THR A 73 2.98 37.98 21.90
CA THR A 73 4.40 38.31 21.93
C THR A 73 5.24 37.12 21.48
N PRO A 74 6.18 37.32 20.53
CA PRO A 74 7.05 36.25 20.08
C PRO A 74 7.92 35.82 21.26
N ARG A 75 7.70 34.59 21.75
CA ARG A 75 8.53 34.02 22.82
C ARG A 75 9.97 34.01 22.36
N LYS A 76 10.84 34.66 23.13
CA LYS A 76 12.29 34.59 22.91
C LYS A 76 12.69 33.11 23.02
N PRO A 77 13.52 32.59 22.08
CA PRO A 77 14.00 31.23 22.18
C PRO A 77 14.73 31.07 23.52
N GLY A 78 14.24 30.17 24.37
CA GLY A 78 14.88 29.87 25.64
C GLY A 78 16.32 29.42 25.41
N GLN A 79 17.26 29.97 26.19
CA GLN A 79 18.62 29.47 26.21
C GLN A 79 18.58 28.04 26.76
N LEU A 80 19.02 27.08 25.94
CA LEU A 80 19.11 25.69 26.35
C LEU A 80 20.20 25.56 27.39
N SER A 81 19.95 24.76 28.41
CA SER A 81 21.01 24.38 29.35
C SER A 81 22.14 23.67 28.57
N PRO A 82 23.42 23.83 28.97
CA PRO A 82 24.53 23.09 28.37
C PRO A 82 24.27 21.57 28.30
N GLU A 83 23.57 21.01 29.29
CA GLU A 83 23.19 19.59 29.30
C GLU A 83 22.18 19.24 28.18
N GLU A 84 21.22 20.13 27.90
CA GLU A 84 20.24 19.95 26.82
C GLU A 84 20.89 20.03 25.44
N ILE A 85 21.89 20.90 25.30
CA ILE A 85 22.69 21.02 24.08
C ILE A 85 23.46 19.72 23.83
N GLU A 86 24.11 19.16 24.86
CA GLU A 86 24.83 17.89 24.74
C GLU A 86 23.88 16.74 24.38
N ARG A 87 22.74 16.64 25.06
CA ARG A 87 21.71 15.61 24.77
C ARG A 87 21.19 15.72 23.34
N ARG A 88 20.96 16.94 22.86
CA ARG A 88 20.56 17.21 21.47
C ARG A 88 21.64 16.77 20.49
N ASN A 89 22.91 17.06 20.76
CA ASN A 89 24.03 16.68 19.90
C ASN A 89 24.20 15.16 19.84
N LYS A 90 24.11 14.45 20.98
CA LYS A 90 24.11 12.98 21.02
C LYS A 90 22.98 12.39 20.18
N ARG A 91 21.76 12.95 20.29
CA ARG A 91 20.61 12.51 19.49
C ARG A 91 20.82 12.75 18.00
N LYS A 92 21.36 13.90 17.60
CA LYS A 92 21.68 14.21 16.19
C LYS A 92 22.70 13.23 15.62
N GLU A 93 23.77 12.93 16.34
CA GLU A 93 24.79 12.00 15.86
C GLU A 93 24.25 10.57 15.77
N SER A 94 23.48 10.12 16.76
CA SER A 94 22.81 8.81 16.71
C SER A 94 21.84 8.70 15.52
N ASN A 95 21.04 9.75 15.26
CA ASN A 95 20.14 9.78 14.11
C ASN A 95 20.93 9.76 12.79
N ARG A 96 22.02 10.52 12.69
CA ARG A 96 22.91 10.52 11.53
C ARG A 96 23.46 9.13 11.23
N LEU A 97 23.98 8.44 12.24
CA LEU A 97 24.48 7.06 12.10
C LEU A 97 23.37 6.09 11.69
N SER A 98 22.20 6.20 12.31
CA SER A 98 21.03 5.37 12.00
C SER A 98 20.53 5.59 10.58
N ALA A 99 20.46 6.84 10.11
CA ALA A 99 20.08 7.19 8.75
C ALA A 99 21.09 6.63 7.74
N ARG A 100 22.40 6.73 8.01
CA ARG A 100 23.44 6.12 7.16
C ARG A 100 23.28 4.60 7.10
N LYS A 101 23.08 3.93 8.25
CA LYS A 101 22.87 2.48 8.32
C LYS A 101 21.62 2.05 7.54
N SER A 102 20.52 2.77 7.70
CA SER A 102 19.26 2.51 6.99
C SER A 102 19.43 2.64 5.47
N ARG A 103 20.05 3.74 5.00
CA ARG A 103 20.34 3.94 3.58
C ARG A 103 21.25 2.84 3.02
N MET A 104 22.29 2.44 3.76
CA MET A 104 23.17 1.35 3.34
C MET A 104 22.45 0.00 3.30
N LYS A 105 21.61 -0.31 4.29
CA LYS A 105 20.78 -1.53 4.29
C LYS A 105 19.85 -1.57 3.08
N LYS A 106 19.19 -0.44 2.75
CA LYS A 106 18.35 -0.36 1.56
C LYS A 106 19.17 -0.59 0.29
N LYS A 107 20.33 0.05 0.15
CA LYS A 107 21.22 -0.13 -1.00
C LYS A 107 21.69 -1.57 -1.16
N THR A 108 22.09 -2.23 -0.06
CA THR A 108 22.54 -3.62 -0.11
C THR A 108 21.40 -4.58 -0.45
N SER A 109 20.20 -4.38 0.10
CA SER A 109 19.01 -5.16 -0.25
C SER A 109 18.66 -5.02 -1.73
N VAL A 110 18.64 -3.79 -2.27
CA VAL A 110 18.38 -3.56 -3.70
C VAL A 110 19.43 -4.25 -4.58
N CYS A 111 20.71 -4.12 -4.23
CA CYS A 111 21.79 -4.77 -4.98
C CYS A 111 21.68 -6.31 -4.94
N LYS A 112 21.29 -6.90 -3.81
CA LYS A 112 21.05 -8.34 -3.71
C LYS A 112 19.90 -8.78 -4.62
N LEU A 113 18.77 -8.09 -4.57
CA LEU A 113 17.62 -8.41 -5.42
C LEU A 113 17.96 -8.29 -6.90
N GLN A 114 18.70 -7.25 -7.31
CA GLN A 114 19.14 -7.09 -8.70
C GLN A 114 20.03 -8.24 -9.16
N LYS A 115 20.94 -8.72 -8.31
CA LYS A 115 21.76 -9.90 -8.63
C LYS A 115 20.92 -11.15 -8.77
N GLU A 116 19.98 -11.37 -7.85
CA GLU A 116 19.07 -12.52 -7.90
C GLU A 116 18.20 -12.52 -9.16
N VAL A 117 17.65 -11.36 -9.54
CA VAL A 117 16.92 -11.18 -10.81
C VAL A 117 17.80 -11.57 -11.99
N ALA A 118 19.02 -11.04 -12.09
CA ALA A 118 19.93 -11.35 -13.19
C ALA A 118 20.29 -12.85 -13.24
N GLU A 119 20.51 -13.49 -12.10
CA GLU A 119 20.78 -14.93 -12.01
C GLU A 119 19.58 -15.77 -12.46
N LEU A 120 18.36 -15.39 -12.05
CA LEU A 120 17.12 -16.06 -12.44
C LEU A 120 16.84 -15.88 -13.93
N GLU A 121 17.06 -14.69 -14.48
CA GLU A 121 16.94 -14.43 -15.91
C GLU A 121 17.92 -15.28 -16.73
N ALA A 122 19.20 -15.31 -16.33
CA ALA A 122 20.21 -16.15 -16.98
C ALA A 122 19.83 -17.64 -16.93
N ARG A 123 19.32 -18.12 -15.78
CA ARG A 123 18.84 -19.49 -15.63
C ARG A 123 17.62 -19.77 -16.51
N ASN A 124 16.68 -18.83 -16.58
CA ASN A 124 15.48 -18.95 -17.40
C ASN A 124 15.83 -19.06 -18.88
N ILE A 125 16.74 -18.20 -19.37
CA ILE A 125 17.25 -18.24 -20.74
C ILE A 125 17.88 -19.61 -21.03
N ARG A 126 18.72 -20.13 -20.12
CA ARG A 126 19.36 -21.44 -20.29
C ARG A 126 18.32 -22.57 -20.39
N LEU A 127 17.37 -22.61 -19.46
CA LEU A 127 16.33 -23.64 -19.43
C LEU A 127 15.41 -23.58 -20.66
N ARG A 128 15.09 -22.37 -21.15
CA ARG A 128 14.32 -22.21 -22.39
C ARG A 128 15.07 -22.75 -23.60
N LYS A 129 16.38 -22.52 -23.70
CA LYS A 129 17.20 -23.10 -24.78
C LYS A 129 17.22 -24.63 -24.71
N GLU A 130 17.37 -25.18 -23.52
CA GLU A 130 17.35 -26.63 -23.29
C GLU A 130 16.00 -27.24 -23.66
N LEU A 131 14.89 -26.58 -23.31
CA LEU A 131 13.56 -26.99 -23.73
C LEU A 131 13.43 -27.03 -25.26
N VAL A 132 13.87 -25.99 -25.96
CA VAL A 132 13.82 -25.96 -27.43
C VAL A 132 14.57 -27.17 -28.00
N ILE A 133 15.82 -27.39 -27.58
CA ILE A 133 16.64 -28.53 -28.04
C ILE A 133 15.92 -29.86 -27.78
N LEU A 134 15.45 -30.09 -26.56
CA LEU A 134 14.78 -31.35 -26.20
C LEU A 134 13.45 -31.53 -26.97
N THR A 135 12.72 -30.46 -27.24
CA THR A 135 11.48 -30.53 -28.03
C THR A 135 11.75 -30.82 -29.51
N GLU A 136 12.83 -30.28 -30.07
CA GLU A 136 13.28 -30.60 -31.43
C GLU A 136 13.75 -32.05 -31.53
N GLU A 137 14.54 -32.51 -30.56
CA GLU A 137 14.98 -33.91 -30.49
C GLU A 137 13.80 -34.87 -30.34
N LYS A 138 12.85 -34.59 -29.44
CA LYS A 138 11.61 -35.37 -29.30
C LYS A 138 10.86 -35.42 -30.63
N SER A 139 10.68 -34.29 -31.30
CA SER A 139 9.97 -34.21 -32.57
C SER A 139 10.67 -34.99 -33.68
N ARG A 140 12.00 -34.91 -33.75
CA ARG A 140 12.83 -35.68 -34.69
C ARG A 140 12.68 -37.18 -34.45
N LEU A 141 12.74 -37.62 -33.20
CA LEU A 141 12.58 -39.03 -32.84
C LEU A 141 11.17 -39.54 -33.12
N LEU A 142 10.14 -38.77 -32.80
CA LEU A 142 8.75 -39.12 -33.13
C LEU A 142 8.53 -39.24 -34.64
N THR A 143 9.11 -38.31 -35.42
CA THR A 143 9.07 -38.37 -36.89
C THR A 143 9.77 -39.62 -37.42
N PHE A 144 10.97 -39.91 -36.91
CA PHE A 144 11.74 -41.10 -37.27
C PHE A 144 10.99 -42.40 -36.93
N CYS A 145 10.47 -42.52 -35.70
CA CYS A 145 9.69 -43.68 -35.27
C CYS A 145 8.40 -43.84 -36.08
N SER A 146 7.76 -42.74 -36.49
CA SER A 146 6.56 -42.79 -37.34
C SER A 146 6.89 -43.23 -38.77
N SER A 147 8.10 -42.96 -39.25
CA SER A 147 8.59 -43.38 -40.57
C SER A 147 9.15 -44.81 -40.60
N CYS A 148 9.55 -45.37 -39.45
CA CYS A 148 9.99 -46.75 -39.30
C CYS A 148 8.82 -47.63 -38.84
N SER A 149 8.07 -48.18 -39.79
CA SER A 149 6.99 -49.15 -39.54
C SER A 149 7.50 -50.47 -38.94
N ARG A 150 7.64 -50.53 -37.61
CA ARG A 150 7.53 -51.77 -36.83
C ARG A 150 6.51 -51.52 -35.71
N PRO A 151 5.48 -52.36 -35.54
CA PRO A 151 4.40 -52.05 -34.61
C PRO A 151 4.87 -52.33 -33.18
N GLN A 152 5.44 -51.32 -32.51
CA GLN A 152 5.43 -51.26 -31.06
C GLN A 152 4.17 -50.51 -30.63
N LYS A 153 3.06 -51.23 -30.65
CA LYS A 153 1.90 -50.86 -29.82
C LYS A 153 2.34 -51.06 -28.36
N GLU A 154 1.89 -50.18 -27.49
CA GLU A 154 2.11 -50.19 -26.03
C GLU A 154 3.43 -49.55 -25.54
N PHE A 155 3.62 -48.24 -25.66
CA PHE A 155 4.47 -47.51 -24.68
C PHE A 155 4.21 -45.99 -24.57
N LEU A 156 3.34 -45.40 -25.40
CA LEU A 156 3.13 -43.93 -25.47
C LEU A 156 1.78 -43.44 -24.92
N SER A 157 1.27 -44.05 -23.84
CA SER A 157 -0.01 -43.64 -23.24
C SER A 157 0.10 -43.00 -21.84
N CYS A 158 1.27 -43.01 -21.19
CA CYS A 158 1.35 -42.64 -19.78
C CYS A 158 2.07 -41.32 -19.46
N ASN A 159 2.78 -40.69 -20.40
CA ASN A 159 3.58 -39.48 -20.08
C ASN A 159 2.89 -38.14 -20.39
N ASP A 160 1.96 -38.08 -21.34
CA ASP A 160 1.25 -36.81 -21.63
C ASP A 160 0.22 -36.46 -20.55
N THR A 161 -0.35 -37.48 -19.88
CA THR A 161 -1.28 -37.29 -18.76
C THR A 161 -0.59 -36.69 -17.53
N ILE A 162 0.63 -37.16 -17.21
CA ILE A 162 1.38 -36.73 -16.01
C ILE A 162 1.84 -35.26 -16.12
N ILE A 163 2.24 -34.81 -17.31
CA ILE A 163 2.62 -33.41 -17.53
C ILE A 163 1.39 -32.51 -17.42
N SER A 164 0.24 -32.93 -17.97
CA SER A 164 -1.00 -32.15 -17.89
C SER A 164 -1.46 -31.96 -16.44
N GLU A 165 -1.42 -32.99 -15.61
CA GLU A 165 -1.87 -32.90 -14.21
C GLU A 165 -0.94 -32.04 -13.35
N SER A 166 0.37 -32.12 -13.55
CA SER A 166 1.34 -31.29 -12.81
C SER A 166 1.26 -29.81 -13.16
N VAL A 167 1.11 -29.47 -14.45
CA VAL A 167 0.95 -28.09 -14.91
C VAL A 167 -0.39 -27.51 -14.46
N THR A 168 -1.47 -28.31 -14.52
CA THR A 168 -2.80 -27.88 -14.06
C THR A 168 -2.85 -27.70 -12.54
N SER A 169 -2.13 -28.55 -11.78
CA SER A 169 -1.97 -28.42 -10.33
C SER A 169 -1.17 -27.17 -9.96
N ALA A 170 -0.05 -26.90 -10.66
CA ALA A 170 0.75 -25.69 -10.46
C ALA A 170 -0.03 -24.41 -10.80
N LEU A 171 -0.78 -24.39 -11.90
CA LEU A 171 -1.64 -23.26 -12.27
C LEU A 171 -2.76 -23.04 -11.24
N ARG A 172 -3.40 -24.10 -10.72
CA ARG A 172 -4.36 -23.99 -9.61
C ARG A 172 -3.73 -23.43 -8.35
N ALA A 173 -2.51 -23.83 -7.99
CA ALA A 173 -1.81 -23.30 -6.84
C ALA A 173 -1.48 -21.80 -6.99
N ILE A 174 -1.07 -21.37 -8.19
CA ILE A 174 -0.80 -19.96 -8.49
C ILE A 174 -2.08 -19.13 -8.43
N ILE A 175 -3.17 -19.61 -9.03
CA ILE A 175 -4.48 -18.94 -8.98
C ILE A 175 -4.94 -18.82 -7.52
N ASN A 176 -4.89 -19.91 -6.75
CA ASN A 176 -5.28 -19.88 -5.33
C ASN A 176 -4.40 -18.94 -4.50
N MET A 177 -3.10 -18.83 -4.78
CA MET A 177 -2.22 -17.87 -4.08
C MET A 177 -2.52 -16.41 -4.44
N ASN A 178 -2.84 -16.11 -5.70
CA ASN A 178 -3.21 -14.75 -6.11
C ASN A 178 -4.54 -14.32 -5.51
N VAL A 179 -5.50 -15.25 -5.46
CA VAL A 179 -6.79 -15.04 -4.79
C VAL A 179 -6.50 -14.78 -3.29
N VAL A 180 -5.56 -15.53 -2.65
CA VAL A 180 -5.09 -15.29 -1.26
C VAL A 180 -4.47 -13.93 -0.98
N LEU A 181 -3.75 -13.37 -1.94
CA LEU A 181 -3.15 -12.06 -1.81
C LEU A 181 -4.20 -10.94 -1.97
N ASP A 182 -5.22 -11.11 -2.81
CA ASP A 182 -6.27 -10.12 -2.98
C ASP A 182 -7.11 -9.93 -1.69
N TYR A 183 -7.54 -11.00 -1.01
CA TYR A 183 -8.27 -10.81 0.26
C TYR A 183 -7.40 -10.30 1.42
N LYS A 184 -6.10 -10.59 1.43
CA LYS A 184 -5.19 -10.01 2.45
C LYS A 184 -4.91 -8.52 2.22
N THR A 185 -4.95 -8.07 0.97
CA THR A 185 -4.74 -6.66 0.62
C THR A 185 -6.01 -5.85 0.91
N SER A 186 -7.20 -6.42 0.70
CA SER A 186 -8.47 -5.80 1.11
C SER A 186 -8.69 -5.77 2.63
N PHE A 187 -8.18 -6.75 3.38
CA PHE A 187 -8.36 -6.78 4.84
C PHE A 187 -7.43 -5.81 5.60
N ASN A 188 -6.26 -5.48 5.06
CA ASN A 188 -5.33 -4.50 5.68
C ASN A 188 -5.65 -3.04 5.33
N SER A 189 -6.70 -2.77 4.55
CA SER A 189 -7.20 -1.42 4.27
C SER A 189 -8.41 -1.04 5.14
N PHE A 190 -8.82 -1.89 6.09
CA PHE A 190 -9.99 -1.68 6.96
C PHE A 190 -9.66 -1.72 8.47
N MET A 191 -8.38 -1.56 8.83
CA MET A 191 -7.86 -1.35 10.19
C MET A 191 -6.82 -0.23 10.14
#